data_AF-A0A6N8UVE2-F1
#
_entry.id   AF-A0A6N8UVE2-F1
#
_cell.length_a   1.000
_cell.length_b   1.000
_cell.length_c   1.000
_cell.angle_alpha   90.00
_cell.angle_beta   90.00
_cell.angle_gamma   90.00
#
_symmetry.space_group_name_H-M   'P 1'
#
loop_
_entity.id
_entity.type
_entity.pdbx_description
1 polymer ?
#
loop_
_entity_poly.entity_id
_entity_poly.type
_entity_poly.pdbx_seq_one_letter_code
_entity_poly.pdbx_strand_id
1 'polypeptide(L)'
;MAELHKSTTPRKLQVSRYFTPFLATYLIGAVTLASDANPYAPLDEPATLPLEGTIKIIGTDLVVVDHHKDSWLPSTGPTLPVMEFDVITVGRSVVPRSRSLQITTHFLFDYIVSPGKSWSDGDQNWASLPFTLIHRWVSCTHNGLLKFRFDETQIDQASVRIDQETCHFHKFDMNGDVHVEFVLNSADDSADIQQQFLEETENRLTTASFEDFTAKYEVNAEDFLSGLPLDDDLAVAGIFFEGVHYRTDCRTRSEPYPYCDHMLLTSFSTAKSVFPPLVLMHLSLGKETPVNDEYVFAYLPEAEDSPGIWDNVTFDHLVDMTSGNFEVDSPLLDPAPGNFYGLIDSAAKLEEALSWENGAEAGTRFIYQTADTYILVTALDRFLQTNDYGYSDSFAFVTDRIYSQLQLSPGVLATRRTNEADQVNTGRAYGGYGMWWDTDSIVKLAKFMLLDDGMVGQESLLETSTLDATLQKLASDRGVDTRVGGWRYNNGMWAIPAHNFVDDLEDCETWVPNMSGLSGVRVFLMPNGLIFYYFNDALLFPFQPAVSASNRVSSMCTSDSEENP
;
A
#
# COMPACT_ATOMS: atom_id res chain seq x y z
N MET A 1 32.73 14.20 8.21
CA MET A 1 34.17 13.86 8.34
C MET A 1 34.76 13.80 6.95
N ALA A 2 35.80 14.59 6.71
CA ALA A 2 36.41 14.84 5.41
C ALA A 2 37.42 13.76 4.99
N GLU A 3 37.67 13.75 3.67
CA GLU A 3 38.74 13.10 2.90
C GLU A 3 38.65 11.59 2.62
N LEU A 4 38.38 11.26 1.36
CA LEU A 4 39.39 10.58 0.53
C LEU A 4 39.11 10.75 -0.96
N HIS A 5 40.15 11.19 -1.66
CA HIS A 5 40.20 11.56 -3.06
C HIS A 5 40.73 10.38 -3.91
N LYS A 6 40.11 10.18 -5.07
CA LYS A 6 40.67 9.73 -6.38
C LYS A 6 41.37 8.35 -6.47
N SER A 7 40.83 7.50 -7.37
CA SER A 7 41.58 7.01 -8.54
C SER A 7 40.69 6.17 -9.47
N THR A 8 40.51 6.66 -10.70
CA THR A 8 39.83 6.05 -11.85
C THR A 8 40.82 5.30 -12.74
N THR A 9 40.55 4.04 -13.12
CA THR A 9 40.53 3.44 -14.49
C THR A 9 40.67 1.90 -14.49
N PRO A 10 40.19 1.19 -15.54
CA PRO A 10 39.45 -0.05 -15.39
C PRO A 10 40.27 -1.32 -15.73
N ARG A 11 39.94 -2.44 -15.08
CA ARG A 11 40.39 -3.78 -15.49
C ARG A 11 39.37 -4.41 -16.43
N LYS A 12 39.80 -4.64 -17.68
CA LYS A 12 39.16 -5.55 -18.64
C LYS A 12 39.10 -6.96 -18.05
N LEU A 13 37.90 -7.52 -17.89
CA LEU A 13 37.69 -8.94 -17.64
C LEU A 13 37.47 -9.67 -18.98
N GLN A 14 38.37 -10.60 -19.28
CA GLN A 14 38.26 -11.52 -20.40
C GLN A 14 37.15 -12.54 -20.14
N VAL A 15 36.20 -12.59 -21.07
CA VAL A 15 35.20 -13.65 -21.18
C VAL A 15 35.86 -14.87 -21.81
N SER A 16 35.94 -15.98 -21.08
CA SER A 16 36.35 -17.29 -21.59
C SER A 16 35.15 -18.23 -21.58
N ARG A 17 34.65 -18.53 -22.79
CA ARG A 17 33.66 -19.56 -23.10
C ARG A 17 34.23 -20.96 -22.83
N TYR A 18 33.54 -21.79 -22.05
CA TYR A 18 33.49 -23.24 -22.25
C TYR A 18 32.11 -23.75 -21.81
N PHE A 19 31.25 -24.00 -22.79
CA PHE A 19 29.97 -24.71 -22.65
C PHE A 19 30.15 -26.10 -23.27
N THR A 20 29.89 -27.15 -22.50
CA THR A 20 29.61 -28.50 -23.04
C THR A 20 28.49 -29.10 -22.19
N PRO A 21 27.39 -29.60 -22.79
CA PRO A 21 26.26 -30.12 -22.02
C PRO A 21 26.47 -31.60 -21.72
N PHE A 22 26.28 -32.01 -20.46
CA PHE A 22 26.05 -33.40 -20.10
C PHE A 22 24.56 -33.57 -19.83
N LEU A 23 23.87 -34.26 -20.74
CA LEU A 23 22.53 -34.80 -20.53
C LEU A 23 22.65 -35.95 -19.51
N ALA A 24 22.00 -35.82 -18.36
CA ALA A 24 21.75 -36.94 -17.46
C ALA A 24 20.24 -37.06 -17.24
N THR A 25 19.65 -38.02 -17.96
CA THR A 25 18.28 -38.47 -17.78
C THR A 25 18.16 -39.14 -16.41
N TYR A 26 17.39 -38.57 -15.49
CA TYR A 26 16.89 -39.29 -14.31
C TYR A 26 15.36 -39.27 -14.31
N LEU A 27 14.81 -40.45 -14.52
CA LEU A 27 13.40 -40.78 -14.48
C LEU A 27 13.22 -41.68 -13.24
N ILE A 28 12.86 -41.12 -12.08
CA ILE A 28 12.40 -41.89 -10.92
C ILE A 28 11.37 -41.08 -10.12
N GLY A 29 10.13 -41.57 -10.13
CA GLY A 29 9.22 -41.61 -8.98
C GLY A 29 8.59 -40.32 -8.51
N ALA A 30 7.36 -40.05 -8.97
CA ALA A 30 6.42 -39.23 -8.22
C ALA A 30 6.13 -39.92 -6.88
N VAL A 31 6.83 -39.48 -5.84
CA VAL A 31 6.31 -39.59 -4.48
C VAL A 31 5.45 -38.34 -4.32
N THR A 32 4.14 -38.48 -4.45
CA THR A 32 3.20 -37.55 -3.84
C THR A 32 3.39 -37.66 -2.34
N LEU A 33 4.35 -36.91 -1.79
CA LEU A 33 4.25 -36.45 -0.42
C LEU A 33 2.95 -35.64 -0.41
N ALA A 34 1.99 -36.03 0.43
CA ALA A 34 0.91 -35.14 0.78
C ALA A 34 1.61 -33.85 1.23
N SER A 35 1.41 -32.75 0.50
CA SER A 35 1.74 -31.44 1.03
C SER A 35 0.95 -31.34 2.32
N ASP A 36 1.63 -31.26 3.46
CA ASP A 36 0.95 -30.96 4.71
C ASP A 36 0.26 -29.61 4.48
N ALA A 37 -1.07 -29.65 4.29
CA ALA A 37 -1.85 -28.45 3.99
C ALA A 37 -1.55 -27.39 5.04
N ASN A 38 -1.49 -26.12 4.64
CA ASN A 38 -1.19 -25.01 5.54
C ASN A 38 -2.04 -25.16 6.82
N PRO A 39 -1.43 -25.35 8.01
CA PRO A 39 -2.19 -25.73 9.20
C PRO A 39 -3.14 -24.63 9.68
N TYR A 40 -2.97 -23.40 9.20
CA TYR A 40 -3.83 -22.24 9.46
C TYR A 40 -4.95 -22.07 8.42
N ALA A 41 -4.93 -22.83 7.33
CA ALA A 41 -6.00 -22.81 6.34
C ALA A 41 -7.26 -23.50 6.91
N PRO A 42 -8.45 -22.92 6.69
CA PRO A 42 -9.69 -23.53 7.15
C PRO A 42 -10.01 -24.81 6.37
N LEU A 43 -10.62 -25.79 7.05
CA LEU A 43 -11.22 -26.96 6.39
C LEU A 43 -12.63 -26.64 5.88
N ASP A 44 -13.24 -27.53 5.11
CA ASP A 44 -14.54 -27.28 4.48
C ASP A 44 -15.75 -27.37 5.42
N GLU A 45 -15.68 -28.21 6.45
CA GLU A 45 -16.80 -28.42 7.38
C GLU A 45 -16.98 -27.17 8.29
N PRO A 46 -18.15 -26.50 8.30
CA PRO A 46 -18.39 -25.35 9.18
C PRO A 46 -18.28 -25.70 10.66
N ALA A 47 -17.85 -24.76 11.48
CA ALA A 47 -17.88 -24.92 12.93
C ALA A 47 -19.33 -25.16 13.42
N THR A 48 -19.47 -26.04 14.40
CA THR A 48 -20.76 -26.37 15.04
C THR A 48 -21.19 -25.35 16.09
N LEU A 49 -20.24 -24.54 16.57
CA LEU A 49 -20.46 -23.49 17.57
C LEU A 49 -20.11 -22.12 17.00
N PRO A 50 -20.90 -21.07 17.30
CA PRO A 50 -20.47 -19.70 17.04
C PRO A 50 -19.34 -19.32 18.01
N LEU A 51 -18.46 -18.45 17.54
CA LEU A 51 -17.46 -17.78 18.35
C LEU A 51 -17.87 -16.31 18.51
N GLU A 52 -18.28 -15.94 19.72
CA GLU A 52 -18.62 -14.57 20.10
C GLU A 52 -18.04 -14.23 21.48
N GLY A 53 -17.23 -13.18 21.56
CA GLY A 53 -16.60 -12.76 22.81
C GLY A 53 -15.30 -12.00 22.61
N THR A 54 -14.67 -11.63 23.72
CA THR A 54 -13.34 -11.00 23.75
C THR A 54 -12.26 -12.07 23.75
N ILE A 55 -11.32 -11.96 22.82
CA ILE A 55 -10.10 -12.77 22.77
C ILE A 55 -8.92 -11.87 23.12
N LYS A 56 -8.06 -12.35 24.02
CA LYS A 56 -6.79 -11.71 24.33
C LYS A 56 -5.63 -12.67 24.16
N ILE A 57 -4.65 -12.27 23.35
CA ILE A 57 -3.48 -13.06 22.97
C ILE A 57 -2.23 -12.50 23.66
N ILE A 58 -1.46 -13.40 24.26
CA ILE A 58 -0.18 -13.08 24.90
C ILE A 58 0.88 -14.08 24.41
N GLY A 59 1.87 -13.58 23.66
CA GLY A 59 3.02 -14.36 23.19
C GLY A 59 4.32 -13.81 23.75
N THR A 60 5.02 -14.58 24.59
CA THR A 60 6.25 -14.13 25.29
C THR A 60 7.51 -14.93 24.99
N ASP A 61 7.38 -16.12 24.41
CA ASP A 61 8.46 -17.09 24.21
C ASP A 61 8.46 -17.66 22.78
N LEU A 62 8.22 -16.79 21.80
CA LEU A 62 8.15 -17.18 20.39
C LEU A 62 9.53 -17.37 19.78
N VAL A 63 9.61 -18.27 18.80
CA VAL A 63 10.82 -18.48 18.01
C VAL A 63 10.87 -17.39 16.95
N VAL A 64 11.95 -16.61 16.96
CA VAL A 64 12.22 -15.56 15.95
C VAL A 64 13.42 -15.94 15.12
N VAL A 65 13.27 -15.88 13.79
CA VAL A 65 14.36 -16.06 12.83
C VAL A 65 14.48 -14.80 12.00
N ASP A 66 15.54 -14.02 12.22
CA ASP A 66 15.82 -12.86 11.39
C ASP A 66 16.41 -13.30 10.04
N HIS A 67 15.79 -12.87 8.93
CA HIS A 67 16.31 -13.07 7.58
C HIS A 67 17.07 -11.85 7.07
N HIS A 68 16.57 -10.66 7.40
CA HIS A 68 17.21 -9.41 7.07
C HIS A 68 16.78 -8.30 8.02
N LYS A 69 17.72 -7.46 8.44
CA LYS A 69 17.42 -6.28 9.25
C LYS A 69 18.50 -5.23 9.06
N ASP A 70 18.08 -4.02 8.71
CA ASP A 70 19.00 -2.89 8.68
C ASP A 70 19.56 -2.57 10.07
N SER A 71 20.76 -2.00 10.10
CA SER A 71 21.51 -1.76 11.35
C SER A 71 20.89 -0.70 12.25
N TRP A 72 20.13 0.23 11.68
CA TRP A 72 19.44 1.32 12.38
C TRP A 72 18.11 0.88 13.01
N LEU A 73 17.60 -0.30 12.67
CA LEU A 73 16.38 -0.85 13.25
C LEU A 73 16.66 -1.66 14.53
N PRO A 74 15.75 -1.62 15.52
CA PRO A 74 15.88 -2.46 16.71
C PRO A 74 15.63 -3.93 16.36
N SER A 75 16.25 -4.85 17.10
CA SER A 75 16.01 -6.29 16.94
C SER A 75 14.58 -6.68 17.33
N THR A 76 14.00 -7.63 16.59
CA THR A 76 12.72 -8.26 16.94
C THR A 76 12.91 -9.18 18.14
N GLY A 77 12.21 -8.89 19.23
CA GLY A 77 12.17 -9.78 20.41
C GLY A 77 11.20 -10.95 20.24
N PRO A 78 11.24 -11.96 21.11
CA PRO A 78 10.38 -13.15 21.06
C PRO A 78 8.95 -12.89 21.56
N THR A 79 8.49 -11.63 21.48
CA THR A 79 7.23 -11.18 22.08
C THR A 79 6.31 -10.56 21.02
N LEU A 80 5.01 -10.82 21.15
CA LEU A 80 3.98 -10.06 20.44
C LEU A 80 3.50 -8.87 21.29
N PRO A 81 2.93 -7.83 20.67
CA PRO A 81 2.02 -6.97 21.41
C PRO A 81 0.91 -7.81 22.04
N VAL A 82 0.46 -7.41 23.23
CA VAL A 82 -0.79 -7.97 23.77
C VAL A 82 -1.92 -7.53 22.85
N MET A 83 -2.57 -8.49 22.20
CA MET A 83 -3.68 -8.23 21.29
C MET A 83 -4.98 -8.56 22.02
N GLU A 84 -5.94 -7.66 22.02
CA GLU A 84 -7.25 -7.83 22.66
C GLU A 84 -8.31 -7.31 21.70
N PHE A 85 -9.24 -8.18 21.31
CA PHE A 85 -10.25 -7.86 20.31
C PHE A 85 -11.50 -8.69 20.53
N ASP A 86 -12.65 -8.09 20.25
CA ASP A 86 -13.92 -8.80 20.21
C ASP A 86 -14.13 -9.43 18.83
N VAL A 87 -14.74 -10.60 18.81
CA VAL A 87 -15.15 -11.30 17.58
C VAL A 87 -16.62 -11.67 17.61
N ILE A 88 -17.20 -11.75 16.42
CA ILE A 88 -18.51 -12.36 16.18
C ILE A 88 -18.40 -13.37 15.04
N THR A 89 -19.31 -14.34 14.96
CA THR A 89 -19.39 -15.28 13.84
C THR A 89 -20.48 -14.87 12.85
N VAL A 90 -20.11 -14.75 11.57
CA VAL A 90 -21.02 -14.46 10.46
C VAL A 90 -20.90 -15.59 9.43
N GLY A 91 -21.85 -16.53 9.46
CA GLY A 91 -21.76 -17.76 8.68
C GLY A 91 -20.54 -18.58 9.09
N ARG A 92 -19.54 -18.67 8.20
CA ARG A 92 -18.24 -19.33 8.48
C ARG A 92 -17.12 -18.36 8.83
N SER A 93 -17.38 -17.05 8.75
CA SER A 93 -16.39 -16.02 9.02
C SER A 93 -16.36 -15.68 10.50
N VAL A 94 -15.16 -15.51 11.03
CA VAL A 94 -14.95 -14.90 12.36
C VAL A 94 -14.51 -13.47 12.12
N VAL A 95 -15.35 -12.51 12.52
CA VAL A 95 -15.20 -11.10 12.18
C VAL A 95 -14.81 -10.33 13.44
N PRO A 96 -13.63 -9.70 13.49
CA PRO A 96 -13.29 -8.78 14.57
C PRO A 96 -14.22 -7.57 14.56
N ARG A 97 -14.70 -7.13 15.74
CA ARG A 97 -15.55 -5.94 15.85
C ARG A 97 -14.81 -4.67 15.43
N SER A 98 -13.55 -4.53 15.87
CA SER A 98 -12.64 -3.49 15.41
C SER A 98 -11.63 -4.07 14.43
N ARG A 99 -11.58 -3.48 13.23
CA ARG A 99 -10.67 -3.86 12.13
C ARG A 99 -9.72 -2.72 11.75
N SER A 100 -9.53 -1.77 12.66
CA SER A 100 -8.63 -0.63 12.51
C SER A 100 -7.34 -0.83 13.33
N LEU A 101 -6.35 0.03 13.14
CA LEU A 101 -5.07 -0.01 13.85
C LEU A 101 -5.27 0.08 15.37
N GLN A 102 -4.79 -0.94 16.09
CA GLN A 102 -4.77 -0.99 17.55
C GLN A 102 -3.40 -0.55 18.07
N ILE A 103 -3.36 0.57 18.77
CA ILE A 103 -2.14 1.15 19.34
C ILE A 103 -1.78 0.45 20.64
N THR A 104 -0.51 0.08 20.80
CA THR A 104 -0.05 -0.72 21.94
C THR A 104 1.14 -0.11 22.67
N THR A 105 1.46 -0.70 23.83
CA THR A 105 2.67 -0.41 24.60
C THR A 105 3.88 -1.22 24.14
N HIS A 106 3.71 -2.14 23.17
CA HIS A 106 4.81 -2.93 22.63
C HIS A 106 5.82 -2.01 21.95
N PHE A 107 7.11 -2.28 22.16
CA PHE A 107 8.16 -1.42 21.68
C PHE A 107 8.15 -1.29 20.16
N LEU A 108 7.93 -2.40 19.42
CA LEU A 108 8.05 -2.40 17.96
C LEU A 108 6.75 -2.26 17.18
N PHE A 109 5.64 -2.76 17.72
CA PHE A 109 4.51 -3.17 16.89
C PHE A 109 3.19 -2.68 17.48
N ASP A 110 2.38 -2.12 16.60
CA ASP A 110 0.93 -2.09 16.76
C ASP A 110 0.34 -3.22 15.91
N TYR A 111 -0.98 -3.42 15.95
CA TYR A 111 -1.58 -4.52 15.18
C TYR A 111 -2.93 -4.17 14.58
N ILE A 112 -3.29 -4.91 13.53
CA ILE A 112 -4.64 -4.98 12.97
C ILE A 112 -5.05 -6.45 12.94
N VAL A 113 -6.29 -6.76 13.31
CA VAL A 113 -6.86 -8.11 13.14
C VAL A 113 -7.91 -8.05 12.05
N SER A 114 -7.85 -9.02 11.14
CA SER A 114 -8.73 -9.09 9.98
C SER A 114 -9.66 -10.32 10.06
N PRO A 115 -10.76 -10.35 9.28
CA PRO A 115 -11.68 -11.47 9.28
C PRO A 115 -11.01 -12.80 8.94
N GLY A 116 -11.32 -13.80 9.74
CA GLY A 116 -10.86 -15.17 9.61
C GLY A 116 -11.98 -16.16 9.30
N LYS A 117 -11.72 -17.43 9.53
CA LYS A 117 -12.70 -18.51 9.34
C LYS A 117 -12.73 -19.46 10.52
N SER A 118 -13.89 -20.07 10.76
CA SER A 118 -14.07 -21.18 11.69
C SER A 118 -14.56 -22.43 10.96
N TRP A 119 -14.13 -23.59 11.46
CA TRP A 119 -14.43 -24.90 10.88
C TRP A 119 -14.46 -25.99 11.97
N SER A 120 -14.97 -27.16 11.62
CA SER A 120 -14.88 -28.36 12.45
C SER A 120 -13.86 -29.35 11.90
N ASP A 121 -13.13 -30.00 12.81
CA ASP A 121 -12.28 -31.15 12.54
C ASP A 121 -12.69 -32.28 13.51
N GLY A 122 -13.53 -33.20 13.01
CA GLY A 122 -14.26 -34.13 13.86
C GLY A 122 -15.20 -33.41 14.83
N ASP A 123 -15.07 -33.68 16.13
CA ASP A 123 -15.89 -33.08 17.19
C ASP A 123 -15.30 -31.75 17.73
N GLN A 124 -14.21 -31.25 17.13
CA GLN A 124 -13.51 -30.05 17.60
C GLN A 124 -13.79 -28.86 16.69
N ASN A 125 -14.02 -27.69 17.27
CA ASN A 125 -14.14 -26.44 16.51
C ASN A 125 -12.80 -25.69 16.54
N TRP A 126 -12.41 -25.21 15.37
CA TRP A 126 -11.19 -24.46 15.14
C TRP A 126 -11.53 -23.12 14.51
N ALA A 127 -10.73 -22.11 14.84
CA ALA A 127 -10.73 -20.85 14.13
C ALA A 127 -9.31 -20.43 13.79
N SER A 128 -9.19 -19.70 12.69
CA SER A 128 -7.96 -19.00 12.35
C SER A 128 -8.30 -17.60 11.87
N LEU A 129 -7.53 -16.62 12.35
CA LEU A 129 -7.65 -15.22 11.97
C LEU A 129 -6.32 -14.68 11.44
N PRO A 130 -6.33 -13.94 10.33
CA PRO A 130 -5.21 -13.12 9.92
C PRO A 130 -5.04 -11.93 10.87
N PHE A 131 -3.79 -11.60 11.17
CA PHE A 131 -3.42 -10.35 11.83
C PHE A 131 -2.19 -9.76 11.17
N THR A 132 -1.99 -8.46 11.29
CA THR A 132 -0.82 -7.77 10.74
C THR A 132 -0.16 -6.99 11.85
N LEU A 133 1.14 -7.23 12.09
CA LEU A 133 1.95 -6.36 12.92
C LEU A 133 2.39 -5.15 12.09
N ILE A 134 2.25 -3.97 12.67
CA ILE A 134 2.60 -2.71 12.04
C ILE A 134 3.78 -2.10 12.78
N HIS A 135 4.94 -2.04 12.14
CA HIS A 135 6.13 -1.44 12.75
C HIS A 135 5.92 0.05 13.03
N ARG A 136 6.16 0.49 14.27
CA ARG A 136 5.81 1.84 14.74
C ARG A 136 6.52 2.97 13.98
N TRP A 137 7.80 2.79 13.66
CA TRP A 137 8.61 3.85 13.03
C TRP A 137 8.52 3.92 11.51
N VAL A 138 8.34 2.79 10.85
CA VAL A 138 8.59 2.65 9.40
C VAL A 138 7.40 2.08 8.66
N SER A 139 6.33 1.71 9.38
CA SER A 139 5.07 1.20 8.82
C SER A 139 5.21 -0.07 7.98
N CYS A 140 6.28 -0.86 8.15
CA CYS A 140 6.34 -2.23 7.62
C CYS A 140 5.10 -2.99 8.11
N THR A 141 4.54 -3.82 7.24
CA THR A 141 3.59 -4.84 7.63
C THR A 141 4.31 -6.18 7.75
N HIS A 142 3.99 -6.93 8.79
CA HIS A 142 4.36 -8.34 8.98
C HIS A 142 3.08 -9.13 9.16
N ASN A 143 2.70 -9.93 8.17
CA ASN A 143 1.42 -10.63 8.13
C ASN A 143 1.52 -11.98 8.83
N GLY A 144 0.66 -12.16 9.82
CA GLY A 144 0.57 -13.33 10.66
C GLY A 144 -0.77 -14.03 10.58
N LEU A 145 -0.77 -15.25 11.08
CA LEU A 145 -1.93 -16.14 11.23
C LEU A 145 -1.99 -16.58 12.68
N LEU A 146 -3.14 -16.36 13.31
CA LEU A 146 -3.51 -16.96 14.59
C LEU A 146 -4.37 -18.19 14.29
N LYS A 147 -4.16 -19.30 15.00
CA LYS A 147 -5.05 -20.46 15.01
C LYS A 147 -5.28 -20.90 16.44
N PHE A 148 -6.49 -21.33 16.74
CA PHE A 148 -6.83 -21.93 18.03
C PHE A 148 -8.03 -22.86 17.93
N ARG A 149 -8.18 -23.73 18.92
CA ARG A 149 -9.36 -24.56 19.13
C ARG A 149 -10.29 -23.87 20.13
N PHE A 150 -11.59 -24.01 19.95
CA PHE A 150 -12.57 -23.43 20.86
C PHE A 150 -13.76 -24.37 21.14
N ASP A 151 -14.38 -24.16 22.30
CA ASP A 151 -15.67 -24.74 22.67
C ASP A 151 -16.63 -23.66 23.19
N GLU A 152 -17.73 -24.05 23.84
CA GLU A 152 -18.74 -23.11 24.36
C GLU A 152 -18.20 -22.11 25.39
N THR A 153 -17.05 -22.38 26.02
CA THR A 153 -16.57 -21.65 27.20
C THR A 153 -15.10 -21.27 27.19
N GLN A 154 -14.27 -21.90 26.36
CA GLN A 154 -12.82 -21.70 26.37
C GLN A 154 -12.20 -21.75 24.97
N ILE A 155 -11.02 -21.14 24.88
CA ILE A 155 -10.08 -21.27 23.77
C ILE A 155 -8.82 -21.95 24.29
N ASP A 156 -8.30 -22.91 23.54
CA ASP A 156 -7.01 -23.55 23.82
C ASP A 156 -6.26 -23.92 22.52
N GLN A 157 -5.09 -24.55 22.66
CA GLN A 157 -4.24 -24.97 21.54
C GLN A 157 -3.98 -23.84 20.53
N ALA A 158 -3.64 -22.66 21.05
CA ALA A 158 -3.45 -21.48 20.25
C ALA A 158 -1.99 -21.33 19.82
N SER A 159 -1.78 -21.01 18.55
CA SER A 159 -0.47 -20.77 17.97
C SER A 159 -0.51 -19.65 16.94
N VAL A 160 0.65 -19.06 16.69
CA VAL A 160 0.85 -18.02 15.70
C VAL A 160 1.96 -18.39 14.73
N ARG A 161 1.84 -17.89 13.50
CA ARG A 161 2.92 -17.84 12.51
C ARG A 161 2.91 -16.49 11.81
N ILE A 162 4.05 -15.84 11.75
CA ILE A 162 4.34 -14.67 10.94
C ILE A 162 5.48 -15.07 10.03
N ASP A 163 5.21 -15.08 8.73
CA ASP A 163 6.15 -15.55 7.72
C ASP A 163 6.05 -14.79 6.39
N GLN A 164 5.57 -13.55 6.46
CA GLN A 164 5.42 -12.65 5.32
C GLN A 164 5.57 -11.21 5.78
N GLU A 165 6.28 -10.40 4.99
CA GLU A 165 6.39 -8.95 5.17
C GLU A 165 6.39 -8.21 3.83
N THR A 166 6.14 -6.90 3.85
CA THR A 166 6.29 -6.05 2.65
C THR A 166 7.37 -5.00 2.86
N CYS A 167 8.53 -5.40 3.41
CA CYS A 167 9.54 -4.46 3.88
C CYS A 167 10.98 -4.96 3.69
N HIS A 168 11.72 -4.32 2.76
CA HIS A 168 13.03 -4.83 2.35
C HIS A 168 14.10 -4.80 3.44
N PHE A 169 13.96 -3.91 4.43
CA PHE A 169 14.94 -3.68 5.49
C PHE A 169 14.58 -4.36 6.83
N HIS A 170 13.48 -5.11 6.92
CA HIS A 170 13.07 -5.81 8.16
C HIS A 170 12.24 -7.06 7.88
N LYS A 171 12.93 -8.20 7.73
CA LYS A 171 12.37 -9.50 7.37
C LYS A 171 12.63 -10.54 8.46
N PHE A 172 11.58 -11.17 8.98
CA PHE A 172 11.72 -12.19 10.02
C PHE A 172 10.57 -13.19 10.05
N ASP A 173 10.85 -14.37 10.61
CA ASP A 173 9.83 -15.34 10.99
C ASP A 173 9.56 -15.19 12.47
N MET A 174 8.31 -15.33 12.86
CA MET A 174 7.95 -15.50 14.27
C MET A 174 6.88 -16.58 14.38
N ASN A 175 7.13 -17.61 15.20
CA ASN A 175 6.17 -18.69 15.39
C ASN A 175 6.24 -19.30 16.79
N GLY A 176 5.13 -19.89 17.22
CA GLY A 176 5.05 -20.61 18.49
C GLY A 176 3.65 -20.63 19.07
N ASP A 177 3.53 -21.33 20.20
CA ASP A 177 2.30 -21.35 20.99
C ASP A 177 2.10 -20.02 21.72
N VAL A 178 0.85 -19.61 21.87
CA VAL A 178 0.47 -18.38 22.58
C VAL A 178 -0.54 -18.68 23.69
N HIS A 179 -0.53 -17.86 24.73
CA HIS A 179 -1.56 -17.89 25.74
C HIS A 179 -2.79 -17.09 25.26
N VAL A 180 -3.98 -17.63 25.51
CA VAL A 180 -5.26 -16.99 25.15
C VAL A 180 -6.15 -16.91 26.37
N GLU A 181 -6.65 -15.70 26.62
CA GLU A 181 -7.76 -15.46 27.54
C GLU A 181 -9.02 -15.24 26.68
N PHE A 182 -10.12 -15.94 27.02
CA PHE A 182 -11.39 -15.81 26.33
C PHE A 182 -12.50 -15.45 27.32
N VAL A 183 -13.28 -14.43 26.97
CA VAL A 183 -14.45 -14.00 27.75
C VAL A 183 -15.64 -13.94 26.82
N LEU A 184 -16.63 -14.80 27.08
CA LEU A 184 -17.92 -14.72 26.40
C LEU A 184 -18.55 -13.35 26.65
N ASN A 185 -18.93 -12.68 25.58
CA ASN A 185 -19.76 -11.49 25.63
C ASN A 185 -20.73 -11.51 24.44
N SER A 186 -21.97 -11.07 24.66
CA SER A 186 -22.90 -10.75 23.59
C SER A 186 -23.00 -9.24 23.53
N ALA A 187 -22.78 -8.64 22.37
CA ALA A 187 -22.94 -7.20 22.20
C ALA A 187 -24.21 -6.87 21.41
N ASP A 188 -24.77 -5.70 21.71
CA ASP A 188 -25.99 -5.21 21.07
C ASP A 188 -25.76 -4.81 19.59
N ASP A 189 -24.49 -4.63 19.17
CA ASP A 189 -24.09 -4.19 17.81
C ASP A 189 -23.80 -5.36 16.84
N SER A 190 -23.91 -6.62 17.28
CA SER A 190 -23.57 -7.79 16.45
C SER A 190 -24.35 -7.84 15.13
N ALA A 191 -25.59 -7.34 15.10
CA ALA A 191 -26.40 -7.28 13.87
C ALA A 191 -25.85 -6.26 12.84
N ASP A 192 -25.38 -5.11 13.31
CA ASP A 192 -24.82 -4.05 12.45
C ASP A 192 -23.48 -4.50 11.86
N ILE A 193 -22.63 -5.13 12.69
CA ILE A 193 -21.34 -5.69 12.24
C ILE A 193 -21.57 -6.80 11.20
N GLN A 194 -22.56 -7.67 11.44
CA GLN A 194 -22.93 -8.69 10.47
C GLN A 194 -23.36 -8.07 9.14
N GLN A 195 -24.23 -7.06 9.16
CA GLN A 195 -24.70 -6.40 7.94
C GLN A 195 -23.53 -5.75 7.19
N GLN A 196 -22.70 -4.96 7.88
CA GLN A 196 -21.55 -4.29 7.27
C GLN A 196 -20.56 -5.28 6.64
N PHE A 197 -20.32 -6.43 7.29
CA PHE A 197 -19.43 -7.45 6.75
C PHE A 197 -20.01 -8.17 5.52
N LEU A 198 -21.33 -8.40 5.49
CA LEU A 198 -22.01 -8.95 4.32
C LEU A 198 -21.97 -7.96 3.15
N GLU A 199 -22.27 -6.69 3.39
CA GLU A 199 -22.18 -5.62 2.40
C GLU A 199 -20.75 -5.49 1.86
N GLU A 200 -19.73 -5.47 2.71
CA GLU A 200 -18.33 -5.47 2.26
C GLU A 200 -18.02 -6.66 1.36
N THR A 201 -18.43 -7.87 1.75
CA THR A 201 -18.13 -9.10 1.01
C THR A 201 -18.82 -9.11 -0.35
N GLU A 202 -20.08 -8.66 -0.42
CA GLU A 202 -20.85 -8.56 -1.67
C GLU A 202 -20.26 -7.52 -2.63
N ASN A 203 -19.57 -6.50 -2.11
CA ASN A 203 -18.98 -5.42 -2.89
C ASN A 203 -17.51 -5.62 -3.25
N ARG A 204 -16.92 -6.79 -2.97
CA ARG A 204 -15.58 -7.13 -3.46
C ARG A 204 -15.59 -7.30 -4.96
N LEU A 205 -14.49 -6.95 -5.60
CA LEU A 205 -14.29 -7.22 -7.02
C LEU A 205 -14.33 -8.73 -7.27
N THR A 206 -14.89 -9.12 -8.42
CA THR A 206 -14.83 -10.52 -8.84
C THR A 206 -13.38 -10.91 -9.07
N THR A 207 -12.92 -11.95 -8.36
CA THR A 207 -11.53 -12.41 -8.46
C THR A 207 -11.39 -13.69 -9.27
N ALA A 208 -10.23 -13.86 -9.89
CA ALA A 208 -9.82 -15.07 -10.61
C ALA A 208 -8.30 -15.26 -10.50
N SER A 209 -7.79 -16.43 -10.92
CA SER A 209 -6.36 -16.70 -10.87
C SER A 209 -5.60 -15.95 -11.97
N PHE A 210 -4.31 -15.71 -11.76
CA PHE A 210 -3.44 -15.14 -12.80
C PHE A 210 -3.35 -16.07 -14.03
N GLU A 211 -3.45 -17.37 -13.80
CA GLU A 211 -3.54 -18.40 -14.84
C GLU A 211 -4.81 -18.24 -15.68
N ASP A 212 -5.97 -17.92 -15.07
CA ASP A 212 -7.20 -17.65 -15.81
C ASP A 212 -7.06 -16.44 -16.74
N PHE A 213 -6.34 -15.39 -16.31
CA PHE A 213 -6.04 -14.23 -17.15
C PHE A 213 -5.25 -14.64 -18.39
N THR A 214 -4.14 -15.35 -18.18
CA THR A 214 -3.25 -15.76 -19.27
C THR A 214 -3.93 -16.71 -20.25
N ALA A 215 -4.78 -17.61 -19.75
CA ALA A 215 -5.60 -18.47 -20.58
C ALA A 215 -6.65 -17.68 -21.38
N LYS A 216 -7.32 -16.70 -20.75
CA LYS A 216 -8.38 -15.90 -21.39
C LYS A 216 -7.83 -15.01 -22.51
N TYR A 217 -6.69 -14.34 -22.28
CA TYR A 217 -6.12 -13.35 -23.21
C TYR A 217 -4.93 -13.87 -24.03
N GLU A 218 -4.63 -15.16 -23.95
CA GLU A 218 -3.56 -15.84 -24.72
C GLU A 218 -2.17 -15.18 -24.57
N VAL A 219 -1.85 -14.71 -23.36
CA VAL A 219 -0.55 -14.08 -23.02
C VAL A 219 0.23 -14.93 -22.00
N ASN A 220 1.55 -14.76 -21.91
CA ASN A 220 2.37 -15.50 -20.94
C ASN A 220 2.42 -14.76 -19.59
N ALA A 221 2.23 -15.48 -18.47
CA ALA A 221 2.36 -14.91 -17.12
C ALA A 221 3.76 -14.32 -16.88
N GLU A 222 4.80 -14.98 -17.39
CA GLU A 222 6.19 -14.54 -17.24
C GLU A 222 6.42 -13.15 -17.85
N ASP A 223 5.63 -12.74 -18.85
CA ASP A 223 5.78 -11.43 -19.47
C ASP A 223 5.41 -10.29 -18.51
N PHE A 224 4.43 -10.52 -17.63
CA PHE A 224 4.05 -9.56 -16.59
C PHE A 224 4.96 -9.64 -15.36
N LEU A 225 5.42 -10.84 -15.02
CA LEU A 225 6.21 -11.09 -13.81
C LEU A 225 7.72 -10.93 -14.01
N SER A 226 8.18 -10.71 -15.25
CA SER A 226 9.60 -10.60 -15.56
C SER A 226 10.28 -9.47 -14.79
N GLY A 227 11.38 -9.80 -14.11
CA GLY A 227 12.15 -8.88 -13.28
C GLY A 227 11.62 -8.72 -11.84
N LEU A 228 10.51 -9.36 -11.49
CA LEU A 228 10.05 -9.47 -10.10
C LEU A 228 10.69 -10.69 -9.40
N PRO A 229 10.72 -10.71 -8.05
CA PRO A 229 11.18 -11.88 -7.31
C PRO A 229 10.33 -13.12 -7.59
N LEU A 230 10.98 -14.28 -7.62
CA LEU A 230 10.33 -15.58 -7.82
C LEU A 230 9.99 -16.29 -6.51
N ASP A 231 10.51 -15.79 -5.39
CA ASP A 231 10.30 -16.25 -4.03
C ASP A 231 9.24 -15.40 -3.30
N ASP A 232 9.26 -15.45 -1.97
CA ASP A 232 8.37 -14.74 -1.06
C ASP A 232 8.63 -13.25 -0.95
N ASP A 233 9.77 -12.76 -1.48
CA ASP A 233 10.00 -11.32 -1.59
C ASP A 233 8.92 -10.65 -2.47
N LEU A 234 8.27 -11.40 -3.38
CA LEU A 234 7.04 -10.98 -4.04
C LEU A 234 5.82 -11.42 -3.21
N ALA A 235 5.20 -10.50 -2.48
CA ALA A 235 3.99 -10.79 -1.71
C ALA A 235 2.81 -11.15 -2.61
N VAL A 236 2.54 -10.32 -3.63
CA VAL A 236 1.44 -10.52 -4.58
C VAL A 236 1.63 -9.67 -5.83
N ALA A 237 1.15 -10.16 -6.97
CA ALA A 237 0.92 -9.37 -8.18
C ALA A 237 -0.51 -9.59 -8.69
N GLY A 238 -1.07 -8.60 -9.37
CA GLY A 238 -2.42 -8.72 -9.92
C GLY A 238 -2.70 -7.77 -11.08
N ILE A 239 -3.72 -8.15 -11.84
CA ILE A 239 -4.25 -7.45 -13.01
C ILE A 239 -5.74 -7.24 -12.80
N PHE A 240 -6.22 -6.02 -12.99
CA PHE A 240 -7.64 -5.79 -13.20
C PHE A 240 -7.88 -5.41 -14.66
N PHE A 241 -8.73 -6.17 -15.33
CA PHE A 241 -9.08 -5.93 -16.72
C PHE A 241 -10.47 -6.51 -17.03
N GLU A 242 -11.29 -5.72 -17.74
CA GLU A 242 -12.68 -6.06 -18.10
C GLU A 242 -13.55 -6.55 -16.92
N GLY A 243 -13.44 -5.90 -15.77
CA GLY A 243 -14.31 -6.16 -14.61
C GLY A 243 -13.89 -7.32 -13.71
N VAL A 244 -12.77 -7.99 -14.00
CA VAL A 244 -12.25 -9.10 -13.19
C VAL A 244 -10.86 -8.75 -12.64
N HIS A 245 -10.65 -9.02 -11.36
CA HIS A 245 -9.40 -8.88 -10.64
C HIS A 245 -8.66 -10.23 -10.59
N TYR A 246 -7.72 -10.41 -11.50
CA TYR A 246 -6.85 -11.58 -11.55
C TYR A 246 -5.64 -11.36 -10.65
N ARG A 247 -5.24 -12.35 -9.86
CA ARG A 247 -4.06 -12.23 -9.01
C ARG A 247 -3.31 -13.54 -8.86
N THR A 248 -2.02 -13.42 -8.55
CA THR A 248 -1.25 -14.55 -8.03
C THR A 248 -1.78 -14.93 -6.65
N ASP A 249 -1.40 -16.12 -6.18
CA ASP A 249 -1.47 -16.40 -4.75
C ASP A 249 -0.67 -15.36 -3.96
N CYS A 250 -1.13 -15.08 -2.73
CA CYS A 250 -0.36 -14.29 -1.77
C CYS A 250 0.75 -15.17 -1.18
N ARG A 251 2.01 -14.86 -1.49
CA ARG A 251 3.16 -15.70 -1.11
C ARG A 251 3.60 -15.45 0.33
N THR A 252 4.13 -16.49 0.95
CA THR A 252 4.88 -16.42 2.21
C THR A 252 6.12 -17.32 2.07
N ARG A 253 7.03 -17.29 3.05
CA ARG A 253 8.19 -18.21 3.09
C ARG A 253 7.81 -19.68 3.27
N SER A 254 6.57 -19.95 3.68
CA SER A 254 6.04 -21.30 3.85
C SER A 254 5.13 -21.67 2.68
N GLU A 255 3.81 -21.57 2.89
CA GLU A 255 2.76 -21.94 1.96
C GLU A 255 1.90 -20.70 1.69
N PRO A 256 1.17 -20.64 0.57
CA PRO A 256 0.30 -19.51 0.26
C PRO A 256 -0.56 -19.04 1.45
N TYR A 257 -0.63 -17.72 1.61
CA TYR A 257 -1.39 -17.08 2.68
C TYR A 257 -2.89 -17.33 2.46
N PRO A 258 -3.60 -18.01 3.37
CA PRO A 258 -4.95 -18.50 3.12
C PRO A 258 -6.01 -17.39 3.13
N TYR A 259 -5.65 -16.18 3.60
CA TYR A 259 -6.54 -15.02 3.67
C TYR A 259 -6.02 -13.87 2.78
N CYS A 260 -5.74 -14.15 1.50
CA CYS A 260 -5.16 -13.19 0.56
C CYS A 260 -6.01 -11.90 0.40
N ASP A 261 -7.34 -11.99 0.55
CA ASP A 261 -8.25 -10.82 0.59
C ASP A 261 -8.02 -9.88 1.79
N HIS A 262 -7.32 -10.38 2.81
CA HIS A 262 -7.14 -9.72 4.09
C HIS A 262 -5.68 -9.47 4.44
N MET A 263 -4.75 -9.85 3.57
CA MET A 263 -3.32 -9.53 3.72
C MET A 263 -3.15 -8.03 3.55
N LEU A 264 -2.59 -7.36 4.57
CA LEU A 264 -2.30 -5.94 4.50
C LEU A 264 -0.87 -5.71 4.01
N LEU A 265 -0.78 -4.91 2.96
CA LEU A 265 0.42 -4.55 2.24
C LEU A 265 0.74 -3.10 2.58
N THR A 266 1.98 -2.79 2.94
CA THR A 266 2.31 -1.40 3.27
C THR A 266 2.17 -0.49 2.04
N SER A 267 1.64 0.71 2.25
CA SER A 267 1.51 1.70 1.17
C SER A 267 2.86 2.28 0.76
N PHE A 268 3.73 2.54 1.75
CA PHE A 268 4.80 3.53 1.63
C PHE A 268 4.32 4.77 0.86
N SER A 269 5.08 5.18 -0.16
CA SER A 269 4.80 6.38 -0.93
C SER A 269 3.57 6.30 -1.84
N THR A 270 2.94 5.14 -2.04
CA THR A 270 1.65 5.11 -2.77
C THR A 270 0.56 5.93 -2.07
N ALA A 271 0.68 6.15 -0.75
CA ALA A 271 -0.19 7.07 -0.01
C ALA A 271 -0.19 8.50 -0.60
N LYS A 272 0.94 8.97 -1.15
CA LYS A 272 1.06 10.29 -1.78
C LYS A 272 0.18 10.46 -3.00
N SER A 273 -0.18 9.36 -3.68
CA SER A 273 -0.98 9.39 -4.90
C SER A 273 -2.48 9.37 -4.64
N VAL A 274 -2.91 8.88 -3.47
CA VAL A 274 -4.34 8.60 -3.20
C VAL A 274 -4.88 9.28 -1.95
N PHE A 275 -4.04 9.87 -1.09
CA PHE A 275 -4.53 10.65 0.04
C PHE A 275 -4.57 12.16 -0.25
N PRO A 276 -3.50 12.97 -0.15
CA PRO A 276 -3.62 14.42 -0.32
C PRO A 276 -4.16 14.87 -1.70
N PRO A 277 -3.77 14.25 -2.84
CA PRO A 277 -4.32 14.63 -4.15
C PRO A 277 -5.83 14.42 -4.25
N LEU A 278 -6.38 13.34 -3.70
CA LEU A 278 -7.83 13.10 -3.75
C LEU A 278 -8.60 14.11 -2.88
N VAL A 279 -8.02 14.55 -1.77
CA VAL A 279 -8.58 15.67 -0.98
C VAL A 279 -8.62 16.95 -1.82
N LEU A 280 -7.51 17.31 -2.47
CA LEU A 280 -7.42 18.50 -3.33
C LEU A 280 -8.44 18.46 -4.48
N MET A 281 -8.50 17.35 -5.21
CA MET A 281 -9.44 17.17 -6.32
C MET A 281 -10.89 17.24 -5.85
N HIS A 282 -11.24 16.58 -4.74
CA HIS A 282 -12.60 16.63 -4.21
C HIS A 282 -12.99 18.04 -3.73
N LEU A 283 -12.08 18.73 -3.04
CA LEU A 283 -12.30 20.12 -2.60
C LEU A 283 -12.39 21.10 -3.77
N SER A 284 -11.89 20.75 -4.95
CA SER A 284 -11.92 21.57 -6.16
C SER A 284 -13.17 21.37 -7.03
N LEU A 285 -14.02 20.39 -6.70
CA LEU A 285 -15.25 20.11 -7.43
C LEU A 285 -16.12 21.36 -7.58
N GLY A 286 -16.45 21.69 -8.83
CA GLY A 286 -17.37 22.78 -9.18
C GLY A 286 -16.85 24.18 -8.87
N LYS A 287 -15.56 24.34 -8.54
CA LYS A 287 -14.93 25.65 -8.32
C LYS A 287 -14.36 26.21 -9.62
N GLU A 288 -14.42 27.53 -9.77
CA GLU A 288 -13.76 28.23 -10.88
C GLU A 288 -12.23 28.22 -10.74
N THR A 289 -11.74 28.24 -9.50
CA THR A 289 -10.32 28.15 -9.15
C THR A 289 -10.10 26.91 -8.29
N PRO A 290 -9.23 25.97 -8.72
CA PRO A 290 -8.90 24.79 -7.94
C PRO A 290 -8.29 25.15 -6.58
N VAL A 291 -8.52 24.31 -5.58
CA VAL A 291 -7.88 24.44 -4.24
C VAL A 291 -6.38 24.22 -4.32
N ASN A 292 -5.89 23.60 -5.40
CA ASN A 292 -4.47 23.51 -5.74
C ASN A 292 -3.77 24.89 -5.76
N ASP A 293 -4.47 25.96 -6.15
CA ASP A 293 -3.91 27.30 -6.27
C ASP A 293 -3.80 28.05 -4.92
N GLU A 294 -4.31 27.47 -3.84
CA GLU A 294 -4.21 28.06 -2.51
C GLU A 294 -2.75 28.17 -2.05
N TYR A 295 -2.40 29.33 -1.50
CA TYR A 295 -1.06 29.59 -0.98
C TYR A 295 -0.85 28.91 0.39
N VAL A 296 0.27 28.21 0.53
CA VAL A 296 0.66 27.52 1.77
C VAL A 296 0.69 28.48 2.96
N PHE A 297 1.23 29.68 2.75
CA PHE A 297 1.40 30.69 3.79
C PHE A 297 0.08 31.17 4.41
N ALA A 298 -1.04 31.08 3.68
CA ALA A 298 -2.35 31.44 4.22
C ALA A 298 -2.81 30.50 5.34
N TYR A 299 -2.24 29.29 5.41
CA TYR A 299 -2.62 28.25 6.36
C TYR A 299 -1.49 27.86 7.31
N LEU A 300 -0.23 28.15 6.97
CA LEU A 300 0.95 27.79 7.77
C LEU A 300 1.78 29.03 8.17
N PRO A 301 1.39 29.79 9.20
CA PRO A 301 2.19 30.92 9.70
C PRO A 301 3.59 30.50 10.17
N GLU A 302 3.79 29.25 10.57
CA GLU A 302 5.12 28.72 10.94
C GLU A 302 6.13 28.77 9.77
N ALA A 303 5.65 28.86 8.53
CA ALA A 303 6.51 29.02 7.37
C ALA A 303 7.22 30.39 7.34
N GLU A 304 6.67 31.42 7.99
CA GLU A 304 7.26 32.78 8.07
C GLU A 304 8.61 32.79 8.78
N ASP A 305 8.71 31.99 9.84
CA ASP A 305 9.91 31.90 10.67
C ASP A 305 10.87 30.80 10.19
N SER A 306 10.55 30.13 9.07
CA SER A 306 11.35 29.03 8.53
C SER A 306 12.48 29.51 7.60
N PRO A 307 13.54 28.71 7.36
CA PRO A 307 14.62 29.06 6.43
C PRO A 307 14.23 29.08 4.95
N GLY A 308 13.12 28.43 4.58
CA GLY A 308 12.63 28.35 3.21
C GLY A 308 11.95 29.64 2.72
N ILE A 309 11.69 29.73 1.41
CA ILE A 309 10.86 30.80 0.82
C ILE A 309 9.51 30.18 0.48
N TRP A 310 8.44 30.69 1.10
CA TRP A 310 7.10 30.12 1.02
C TRP A 310 6.04 31.06 0.43
N ASP A 311 6.39 32.33 0.18
CA ASP A 311 5.44 33.38 -0.23
C ASP A 311 4.61 33.01 -1.47
N ASN A 312 5.21 32.27 -2.41
CA ASN A 312 4.57 31.86 -3.66
C ASN A 312 4.37 30.34 -3.78
N VAL A 313 4.56 29.58 -2.69
CA VAL A 313 4.32 28.14 -2.70
C VAL A 313 2.83 27.89 -2.55
N THR A 314 2.26 27.09 -3.46
CA THR A 314 0.85 26.69 -3.46
C THR A 314 0.71 25.23 -3.04
N PHE A 315 -0.52 24.77 -2.86
CA PHE A 315 -0.80 23.35 -2.64
C PHE A 315 -0.38 22.51 -3.85
N ASP A 316 -0.51 23.05 -5.07
CA ASP A 316 -0.05 22.43 -6.31
C ASP A 316 1.46 22.17 -6.28
N HIS A 317 2.25 23.19 -5.90
CA HIS A 317 3.70 23.04 -5.78
C HIS A 317 4.10 21.95 -4.77
N LEU A 318 3.36 21.81 -3.66
CA LEU A 318 3.62 20.75 -2.67
C LEU A 318 3.24 19.36 -3.19
N VAL A 319 2.07 19.23 -3.83
CA VAL A 319 1.61 17.92 -4.34
C VAL A 319 2.50 17.43 -5.49
N ASP A 320 3.11 18.35 -6.22
CA ASP A 320 4.05 18.09 -7.32
C ASP A 320 5.52 18.02 -6.93
N MET A 321 5.84 18.16 -5.64
CA MET A 321 7.23 18.08 -5.14
C MET A 321 8.13 19.16 -5.75
N THR A 322 7.58 20.37 -5.89
CA THR A 322 8.23 21.55 -6.48
C THR A 322 8.16 22.77 -5.57
N SER A 323 8.11 22.58 -4.25
CA SER A 323 8.14 23.71 -3.30
C SER A 323 9.33 24.65 -3.50
N GLY A 324 10.45 24.13 -4.01
CA GLY A 324 11.70 24.87 -4.20
C GLY A 324 12.58 24.93 -2.95
N ASN A 325 12.14 24.33 -1.84
CA ASN A 325 12.87 24.28 -0.56
C ASN A 325 13.44 22.87 -0.36
N PHE A 326 14.77 22.73 -0.42
CA PHE A 326 15.47 21.44 -0.35
C PHE A 326 16.95 21.60 0.03
N GLU A 327 17.51 20.62 0.73
CA GLU A 327 18.96 20.58 1.02
C GLU A 327 19.77 19.99 -0.16
N VAL A 328 19.21 18.97 -0.82
CA VAL A 328 19.92 18.19 -1.85
C VAL A 328 19.18 18.24 -3.17
N ASP A 329 19.83 18.78 -4.20
CA ASP A 329 19.30 18.80 -5.57
C ASP A 329 19.46 17.43 -6.27
N SER A 330 18.68 16.45 -5.82
CA SER A 330 18.60 15.14 -6.44
C SER A 330 17.14 14.69 -6.54
N PRO A 331 16.66 14.29 -7.73
CA PRO A 331 15.24 14.09 -7.95
C PRO A 331 14.62 12.91 -7.18
N LEU A 332 15.41 11.91 -6.76
CA LEU A 332 14.89 10.64 -6.22
C LEU A 332 15.43 10.27 -4.83
N LEU A 333 16.19 11.12 -4.15
CA LEU A 333 16.83 10.73 -2.88
C LEU A 333 15.87 10.69 -1.69
N ASP A 334 14.77 11.44 -1.73
CA ASP A 334 13.82 11.59 -0.61
C ASP A 334 14.51 11.83 0.75
N PRO A 335 15.44 12.81 0.86
CA PRO A 335 16.11 13.08 2.12
C PRO A 335 15.08 13.49 3.19
N ALA A 336 15.31 13.11 4.44
CA ALA A 336 14.50 13.59 5.56
C ALA A 336 15.20 14.79 6.23
N PRO A 337 14.49 15.89 6.53
CA PRO A 337 15.03 16.88 7.43
C PRO A 337 15.07 16.35 8.86
N GLY A 338 16.19 16.57 9.56
CA GLY A 338 16.39 16.25 10.97
C GLY A 338 15.74 14.95 11.44
N ASN A 339 14.80 15.05 12.39
CA ASN A 339 14.07 13.91 12.95
C ASN A 339 12.66 13.70 12.35
N PHE A 340 12.42 14.12 11.09
CA PHE A 340 11.10 14.06 10.45
C PHE A 340 10.44 12.67 10.48
N TYR A 341 11.20 11.59 10.32
CA TYR A 341 10.68 10.21 10.40
C TYR A 341 10.52 9.68 11.84
N GLY A 342 10.85 10.48 12.85
CA GLY A 342 10.69 10.15 14.25
C GLY A 342 9.23 10.05 14.70
N LEU A 343 9.03 9.42 15.87
CA LEU A 343 7.76 9.37 16.59
C LEU A 343 7.59 10.64 17.43
N ILE A 344 7.38 11.76 16.75
CA ILE A 344 7.27 13.10 17.33
C ILE A 344 5.86 13.68 17.14
N ASP A 345 5.57 14.78 17.84
CA ASP A 345 4.29 15.47 17.72
C ASP A 345 4.15 16.27 16.42
N SER A 346 2.94 16.76 16.14
CA SER A 346 2.67 17.46 14.88
C SER A 346 3.45 18.75 14.71
N ALA A 347 3.71 19.47 15.81
CA ALA A 347 4.41 20.75 15.77
C ALA A 347 5.90 20.52 15.46
N ALA A 348 6.55 19.60 16.17
CA ALA A 348 7.93 19.22 15.91
C ALA A 348 8.10 18.62 14.51
N LYS A 349 7.16 17.78 14.03
CA LYS A 349 7.24 17.23 12.68
C LYS A 349 7.10 18.30 11.59
N LEU A 350 6.25 19.31 11.82
CA LEU A 350 6.10 20.44 10.91
C LEU A 350 7.35 21.33 10.90
N GLU A 351 7.94 21.60 12.08
CA GLU A 351 9.19 22.34 12.21
C GLU A 351 10.33 21.65 11.43
N GLU A 352 10.47 20.34 11.58
CA GLU A 352 11.44 19.56 10.80
C GLU A 352 11.13 19.67 9.30
N ALA A 353 9.88 19.48 8.88
CA ALA A 353 9.49 19.55 7.48
C ALA A 353 9.78 20.92 6.82
N LEU A 354 9.66 22.02 7.58
CA LEU A 354 9.91 23.38 7.11
C LEU A 354 11.39 23.81 7.18
N SER A 355 12.30 22.95 7.67
CA SER A 355 13.66 23.36 8.04
C SER A 355 14.65 23.59 6.88
N TRP A 356 14.28 23.26 5.64
CA TRP A 356 15.17 23.43 4.49
C TRP A 356 15.18 24.85 3.92
N GLU A 357 16.35 25.27 3.46
CA GLU A 357 16.54 26.53 2.75
C GLU A 357 15.95 26.47 1.33
N ASN A 358 15.70 27.64 0.75
CA ASN A 358 15.30 27.75 -0.65
C ASN A 358 16.46 27.45 -1.61
N GLY A 359 16.25 26.50 -2.52
CA GLY A 359 17.19 26.11 -3.57
C GLY A 359 16.72 26.45 -5.00
N ALA A 360 15.44 26.75 -5.19
CA ALA A 360 14.86 27.13 -6.49
C ALA A 360 13.55 27.91 -6.31
N GLU A 361 13.09 28.58 -7.37
CA GLU A 361 11.74 29.13 -7.43
C GLU A 361 10.70 28.00 -7.37
N ALA A 362 9.60 28.22 -6.64
CA ALA A 362 8.50 27.27 -6.57
C ALA A 362 7.96 26.92 -7.97
N GLY A 363 7.60 25.66 -8.19
CA GLY A 363 7.13 25.13 -9.48
C GLY A 363 8.22 24.83 -10.51
N THR A 364 9.48 25.24 -10.28
CA THR A 364 10.53 25.14 -11.30
C THR A 364 11.45 23.93 -11.17
N ARG A 365 11.46 23.28 -9.99
CA ARG A 365 12.40 22.21 -9.68
C ARG A 365 11.74 21.05 -8.96
N PHE A 366 11.65 19.90 -9.62
CA PHE A 366 11.21 18.65 -9.01
C PHE A 366 12.28 18.08 -8.07
N ILE A 367 11.92 17.87 -6.80
CA ILE A 367 12.69 17.16 -5.78
C ILE A 367 11.73 16.27 -5.02
N TYR A 368 11.76 14.96 -5.25
CA TYR A 368 10.88 14.05 -4.54
C TYR A 368 11.18 14.05 -3.03
N GLN A 369 10.26 14.59 -2.23
CA GLN A 369 10.46 14.78 -0.79
C GLN A 369 9.17 14.56 0.02
N THR A 370 9.19 13.61 0.94
CA THR A 370 8.05 13.27 1.79
C THR A 370 7.63 14.42 2.72
N ALA A 371 8.56 15.34 3.05
CA ALA A 371 8.27 16.54 3.83
C ALA A 371 7.20 17.44 3.18
N ASP A 372 7.26 17.65 1.86
CA ASP A 372 6.26 18.47 1.14
C ASP A 372 4.85 17.90 1.29
N THR A 373 4.72 16.58 1.27
CA THR A 373 3.42 15.93 1.49
C THR A 373 2.88 16.18 2.89
N TYR A 374 3.73 16.15 3.92
CA TYR A 374 3.30 16.41 5.30
C TYR A 374 2.92 17.88 5.52
N ILE A 375 3.63 18.81 4.89
CA ILE A 375 3.28 20.23 4.85
C ILE A 375 1.90 20.40 4.18
N LEU A 376 1.66 19.72 3.06
CA LEU A 376 0.38 19.75 2.35
C LEU A 376 -0.76 19.24 3.23
N VAL A 377 -0.59 18.09 3.90
CA VAL A 377 -1.60 17.57 4.84
C VAL A 377 -1.87 18.58 5.96
N THR A 378 -0.83 19.19 6.51
CA THR A 378 -0.98 20.22 7.55
C THR A 378 -1.78 21.43 7.04
N ALA A 379 -1.49 21.88 5.83
CA ALA A 379 -2.20 23.00 5.22
C ALA A 379 -3.66 22.63 4.88
N LEU A 380 -3.92 21.42 4.38
CA LEU A 380 -5.27 20.90 4.11
C LEU A 380 -6.11 20.78 5.38
N ASP A 381 -5.56 20.25 6.48
CA ASP A 381 -6.26 20.17 7.76
C ASP A 381 -6.72 21.55 8.23
N ARG A 382 -5.88 22.57 8.04
CA ARG A 382 -6.19 23.96 8.40
C ARG A 382 -7.12 24.63 7.40
N PHE A 383 -6.99 24.32 6.11
CA PHE A 383 -7.92 24.76 5.07
C PHE A 383 -9.35 24.30 5.38
N LEU A 384 -9.52 23.02 5.76
CA LEU A 384 -10.81 22.45 6.13
C LEU A 384 -11.43 23.16 7.34
N GLN A 385 -10.61 23.51 8.34
CA GLN A 385 -11.05 24.23 9.53
C GLN A 385 -11.42 25.69 9.23
N THR A 386 -10.53 26.43 8.54
CA THR A 386 -10.73 27.85 8.20
C THR A 386 -11.97 28.07 7.34
N ASN A 387 -12.31 27.10 6.50
CA ASN A 387 -13.45 27.17 5.58
C ASN A 387 -14.68 26.39 6.08
N ASP A 388 -14.72 26.00 7.35
CA ASP A 388 -15.87 25.37 8.01
C ASP A 388 -16.44 24.12 7.29
N TYR A 389 -15.58 23.28 6.71
CA TYR A 389 -16.02 22.02 6.07
C TYR A 389 -16.57 20.98 7.07
N GLY A 390 -16.44 21.22 8.37
CA GLY A 390 -16.82 20.29 9.43
C GLY A 390 -15.78 19.21 9.74
N TYR A 391 -14.56 19.35 9.20
CA TYR A 391 -13.44 18.44 9.45
C TYR A 391 -12.22 19.24 9.89
N SER A 392 -11.44 18.65 10.79
CA SER A 392 -10.11 19.14 11.19
C SER A 392 -8.98 18.20 10.74
N ASP A 393 -9.34 17.11 10.07
CA ASP A 393 -8.45 16.04 9.64
C ASP A 393 -8.81 15.67 8.20
N SER A 394 -7.91 15.99 7.28
CA SER A 394 -8.02 15.69 5.85
C SER A 394 -8.06 14.18 5.58
N PHE A 395 -7.49 13.34 6.44
CA PHE A 395 -7.60 11.89 6.30
C PHE A 395 -9.01 11.39 6.64
N ALA A 396 -9.62 11.94 7.69
CA ALA A 396 -11.02 11.67 8.00
C ALA A 396 -11.94 12.18 6.86
N PHE A 397 -11.62 13.34 6.29
CA PHE A 397 -12.33 13.89 5.14
C PHE A 397 -12.28 12.96 3.93
N VAL A 398 -11.09 12.52 3.48
CA VAL A 398 -10.99 11.62 2.31
C VAL A 398 -11.64 10.27 2.57
N THR A 399 -11.55 9.78 3.81
CA THR A 399 -12.16 8.51 4.21
C THR A 399 -13.68 8.58 4.09
N ASP A 400 -14.28 9.64 4.63
CA ASP A 400 -15.74 9.82 4.61
C ASP A 400 -16.27 10.18 3.22
N ARG A 401 -15.58 11.07 2.49
CA ARG A 401 -16.07 11.58 1.20
C ARG A 401 -15.78 10.68 0.02
N ILE A 402 -14.76 9.83 0.10
CA ILE A 402 -14.30 9.04 -1.04
C ILE A 402 -14.19 7.56 -0.66
N TYR A 403 -13.34 7.20 0.29
CA TYR A 403 -13.05 5.78 0.54
C TYR A 403 -14.27 4.97 0.99
N SER A 404 -15.16 5.59 1.79
CA SER A 404 -16.43 4.98 2.19
C SER A 404 -17.35 4.71 0.99
N GLN A 405 -17.38 5.63 0.01
CA GLN A 405 -18.19 5.53 -1.21
C GLN A 405 -17.67 4.43 -2.14
N LEU A 406 -16.36 4.18 -2.09
CA LEU A 406 -15.72 3.07 -2.80
C LEU A 406 -15.78 1.74 -2.05
N GLN A 407 -16.30 1.75 -0.82
CA GLN A 407 -16.41 0.57 0.05
C GLN A 407 -15.06 -0.15 0.16
N LEU A 408 -14.00 0.62 0.45
CA LEU A 408 -12.69 0.05 0.77
C LEU A 408 -12.77 -0.71 2.10
N SER A 409 -11.93 -1.73 2.28
CA SER A 409 -11.98 -2.54 3.49
C SER A 409 -11.59 -1.72 4.74
N PRO A 410 -12.16 -2.02 5.92
CA PRO A 410 -11.90 -1.21 7.12
C PRO A 410 -10.44 -1.10 7.55
N GLY A 411 -9.61 -2.11 7.30
CA GLY A 411 -8.17 -2.07 7.63
C GLY A 411 -7.38 -1.02 6.84
N VAL A 412 -7.94 -0.56 5.73
CA VAL A 412 -7.39 0.43 4.80
C VAL A 412 -7.78 1.86 5.20
N LEU A 413 -8.82 2.00 6.03
CA LEU A 413 -9.37 3.29 6.49
C LEU A 413 -8.63 3.83 7.72
N ALA A 414 -7.39 3.39 7.94
CA ALA A 414 -6.54 3.78 9.04
C ALA A 414 -5.18 4.26 8.51
N THR A 415 -4.51 5.11 9.28
CA THR A 415 -3.20 5.65 8.92
C THR A 415 -2.35 5.87 10.16
N ARG A 416 -1.03 5.88 9.97
CA ARG A 416 -0.10 6.44 10.93
C ARG A 416 -0.28 7.95 11.09
N ARG A 417 -0.10 8.39 12.33
CA ARG A 417 -0.27 9.75 12.80
C ARG A 417 0.85 10.13 13.76
N THR A 418 1.08 11.42 13.88
CA THR A 418 1.91 11.99 14.95
C THR A 418 1.30 11.74 16.33
N ASN A 419 2.11 11.93 17.36
CA ASN A 419 1.67 11.83 18.74
C ASN A 419 1.10 13.18 19.20
N GLU A 420 0.06 13.20 20.01
CA GLU A 420 -0.49 14.46 20.56
C GLU A 420 -0.80 14.31 22.04
N ALA A 421 -0.39 15.30 22.84
CA ALA A 421 -0.64 15.35 24.29
C ALA A 421 -0.32 14.00 24.99
N ASP A 422 0.87 13.46 24.72
CA ASP A 422 1.37 12.17 25.22
C ASP A 422 0.59 10.92 24.74
N GLN A 423 -0.37 11.08 23.82
CA GLN A 423 -1.09 9.98 23.17
C GLN A 423 -0.44 9.61 21.85
N VAL A 424 -0.27 8.31 21.61
CA VAL A 424 0.38 7.79 20.41
C VAL A 424 -0.62 7.72 19.26
N ASN A 425 -0.21 8.18 18.07
CA ASN A 425 -0.98 8.04 16.83
C ASN A 425 -2.38 8.71 16.88
N THR A 426 -2.50 9.87 17.53
CA THR A 426 -3.77 10.62 17.67
C THR A 426 -3.75 11.98 16.95
N GLY A 427 -2.60 12.37 16.40
CA GLY A 427 -2.42 13.65 15.72
C GLY A 427 -2.70 13.63 14.23
N ARG A 428 -1.90 14.43 13.53
CA ARG A 428 -1.96 14.60 12.08
C ARG A 428 -1.51 13.33 11.35
N ALA A 429 -2.26 12.96 10.32
CA ALA A 429 -1.87 11.89 9.41
C ALA A 429 -0.54 12.22 8.71
N TYR A 430 0.30 11.21 8.46
CA TYR A 430 1.59 11.44 7.83
C TYR A 430 1.51 11.86 6.35
N GLY A 431 0.47 11.46 5.62
CA GLY A 431 0.28 11.86 4.23
C GLY A 431 1.12 11.07 3.22
N GLY A 432 2.44 11.09 3.42
CA GLY A 432 3.38 10.53 2.45
C GLY A 432 3.74 9.06 2.64
N TYR A 433 3.31 8.46 3.75
CA TYR A 433 3.45 7.04 4.09
C TYR A 433 2.51 6.72 5.26
N GLY A 434 2.47 5.45 5.67
CA GLY A 434 1.78 5.05 6.90
C GLY A 434 0.34 4.58 6.73
N MET A 435 -0.12 4.43 5.48
CA MET A 435 -1.33 3.68 5.14
C MET A 435 -0.99 2.22 4.80
N TRP A 436 -2.02 1.38 4.66
CA TRP A 436 -1.91 -0.02 4.22
C TRP A 436 -3.00 -0.32 3.20
N TRP A 437 -2.78 -1.34 2.38
CA TRP A 437 -3.70 -1.77 1.33
C TRP A 437 -3.97 -3.26 1.45
N ASP A 438 -5.21 -3.67 1.20
CA ASP A 438 -5.45 -5.00 0.65
C ASP A 438 -5.55 -4.93 -0.88
N THR A 439 -5.56 -6.11 -1.50
CA THR A 439 -5.55 -6.21 -2.96
C THR A 439 -6.83 -5.71 -3.63
N ASP A 440 -7.98 -5.76 -2.95
CA ASP A 440 -9.27 -5.29 -3.49
C ASP A 440 -9.33 -3.75 -3.47
N SER A 441 -8.94 -3.15 -2.34
CA SER A 441 -9.05 -1.71 -2.10
C SER A 441 -8.11 -0.90 -3.00
N ILE A 442 -6.88 -1.37 -3.22
CA ILE A 442 -5.95 -0.67 -4.12
C ILE A 442 -6.42 -0.72 -5.58
N VAL A 443 -7.05 -1.83 -6.00
CA VAL A 443 -7.63 -1.96 -7.34
C VAL A 443 -8.87 -1.09 -7.48
N LYS A 444 -9.74 -1.03 -6.45
CA LYS A 444 -10.90 -0.13 -6.43
C LYS A 444 -10.49 1.33 -6.57
N LEU A 445 -9.45 1.78 -5.86
CA LEU A 445 -8.90 3.14 -6.00
C LEU A 445 -8.35 3.39 -7.41
N ALA A 446 -7.56 2.47 -7.96
CA ALA A 446 -7.01 2.61 -9.31
C ALA A 446 -8.11 2.60 -10.39
N LYS A 447 -9.14 1.75 -10.24
CA LYS A 447 -10.32 1.69 -11.11
C LYS A 447 -11.13 2.99 -11.03
N PHE A 448 -11.39 3.48 -9.81
CA PHE A 448 -12.10 4.73 -9.58
C PHE A 448 -11.46 5.90 -10.34
N MET A 449 -10.13 5.98 -10.32
CA MET A 449 -9.39 7.01 -11.05
C MET A 449 -9.39 6.76 -12.56
N LEU A 450 -8.95 5.57 -13.01
CA LEU A 450 -8.69 5.30 -14.43
C LEU A 450 -9.95 5.08 -15.26
N LEU A 451 -10.91 4.32 -14.73
CA LEU A 451 -12.01 3.72 -15.48
C LEU A 451 -13.36 4.34 -15.15
N ASP A 452 -13.53 4.83 -13.92
CA ASP A 452 -14.77 5.48 -13.49
C ASP A 452 -14.71 7.01 -13.57
N ASP A 453 -13.60 7.58 -14.07
CA ASP A 453 -13.36 9.02 -14.19
C ASP A 453 -13.66 9.81 -12.89
N GLY A 454 -13.33 9.22 -11.74
CA GLY A 454 -13.58 9.82 -10.43
C GLY A 454 -15.06 9.86 -10.04
N MET A 455 -15.91 9.03 -10.64
CA MET A 455 -17.36 8.98 -10.37
C MET A 455 -17.76 7.77 -9.53
N VAL A 456 -18.81 7.94 -8.72
CA VAL A 456 -19.56 6.86 -8.07
C VAL A 456 -21.03 7.00 -8.49
N GLY A 457 -21.51 6.04 -9.28
CA GLY A 457 -22.82 6.13 -9.90
C GLY A 457 -22.90 7.30 -10.88
N GLN A 458 -23.68 8.33 -10.54
CA GLN A 458 -23.81 9.57 -11.33
C GLN A 458 -23.12 10.77 -10.67
N GLU A 459 -22.53 10.57 -9.49
CA GLU A 459 -21.89 11.64 -8.72
C GLU A 459 -20.39 11.67 -9.03
N SER A 460 -19.89 12.85 -9.40
CA SER A 460 -18.46 13.09 -9.54
C SER A 460 -17.88 13.41 -8.16
N LEU A 461 -16.86 12.67 -7.76
CA LEU A 461 -16.15 12.85 -6.49
C LEU A 461 -14.76 13.47 -6.67
N LEU A 462 -14.26 13.60 -7.90
CA LEU A 462 -12.98 14.25 -8.22
C LEU A 462 -13.17 15.30 -9.32
N GLU A 463 -12.47 16.42 -9.22
CA GLU A 463 -12.41 17.41 -10.30
C GLU A 463 -11.77 16.79 -11.56
N THR A 464 -12.54 16.78 -12.66
CA THR A 464 -12.23 16.01 -13.86
C THR A 464 -10.97 16.48 -14.55
N SER A 465 -10.74 17.80 -14.67
CA SER A 465 -9.57 18.30 -15.40
C SER A 465 -8.26 17.96 -14.71
N THR A 466 -8.24 18.02 -13.38
CA THR A 466 -7.10 17.66 -12.53
C THR A 466 -6.87 16.16 -12.60
N LEU A 467 -7.94 15.34 -12.54
CA LEU A 467 -7.82 13.89 -12.72
C LEU A 467 -7.26 13.54 -14.12
N ASP A 468 -7.74 14.20 -15.18
CA ASP A 468 -7.27 13.97 -16.54
C ASP A 468 -5.80 14.40 -16.71
N ALA A 469 -5.36 15.48 -16.09
CA ALA A 469 -3.94 15.87 -16.05
C ALA A 469 -3.10 14.83 -15.31
N THR A 470 -3.58 14.36 -14.16
CA THR A 470 -2.94 13.31 -13.35
C THR A 470 -2.75 12.02 -14.16
N LEU A 471 -3.77 11.63 -14.93
CA LEU A 471 -3.77 10.45 -15.78
C LEU A 471 -3.12 10.68 -17.15
N GLN A 472 -2.51 11.85 -17.38
CA GLN A 472 -1.85 12.19 -18.63
C GLN A 472 -2.79 12.11 -19.85
N LYS A 473 -4.07 12.38 -19.64
CA LYS A 473 -5.08 12.57 -20.71
C LYS A 473 -5.01 14.00 -21.27
N LEU A 474 -4.47 14.97 -20.53
CA LEU A 474 -4.28 16.35 -20.98
C LEU A 474 -2.84 16.63 -21.43
N ALA A 475 -2.61 16.76 -22.74
CA ALA A 475 -1.29 17.08 -23.27
C ALA A 475 -0.81 18.50 -22.91
N SER A 476 -1.73 19.43 -22.63
CA SER A 476 -1.41 20.78 -22.17
C SER A 476 -0.90 20.81 -20.73
N ASP A 477 -1.16 19.75 -19.96
CA ASP A 477 -0.74 19.60 -18.58
C ASP A 477 -0.22 18.18 -18.31
N ARG A 478 1.06 17.99 -18.64
CA ARG A 478 1.79 16.75 -18.36
C ARG A 478 2.38 16.73 -16.95
N GLY A 479 2.29 17.83 -16.20
CA GLY A 479 3.05 18.05 -14.98
C GLY A 479 4.56 18.24 -15.21
N VAL A 480 5.30 18.13 -14.11
CA VAL A 480 6.71 18.54 -14.00
C VAL A 480 7.64 17.46 -14.53
N ASP A 481 8.74 17.87 -15.20
CA ASP A 481 9.83 16.96 -15.59
C ASP A 481 10.61 16.54 -14.34
N THR A 482 10.61 15.23 -14.06
CA THR A 482 11.32 14.66 -12.91
C THR A 482 12.84 14.64 -13.08
N ARG A 483 13.34 14.92 -14.29
CA ARG A 483 14.75 14.83 -14.69
C ARG A 483 15.29 13.40 -14.67
N VAL A 484 14.41 12.41 -14.75
CA VAL A 484 14.75 10.98 -14.75
C VAL A 484 14.03 10.31 -15.91
N GLY A 485 14.78 9.89 -16.94
CA GLY A 485 14.22 9.10 -18.04
C GLY A 485 13.06 9.75 -18.80
N GLY A 486 12.93 11.08 -18.74
CA GLY A 486 11.79 11.82 -19.31
C GLY A 486 10.46 11.61 -18.57
N TRP A 487 10.49 11.02 -17.37
CA TRP A 487 9.30 10.79 -16.56
C TRP A 487 8.71 12.11 -16.09
N ARG A 488 7.39 12.13 -15.97
CA ARG A 488 6.63 13.24 -15.43
C ARG A 488 6.11 12.93 -14.05
N TYR A 489 5.82 13.98 -13.30
CA TYR A 489 5.12 13.90 -12.03
C TYR A 489 4.02 14.96 -12.01
N ASN A 490 2.81 14.56 -11.65
CA ASN A 490 1.65 15.44 -11.63
C ASN A 490 0.66 14.96 -10.56
N ASN A 491 0.20 15.86 -9.70
CA ASN A 491 -0.81 15.63 -8.67
C ASN A 491 -0.53 14.36 -7.83
N GLY A 492 0.72 14.17 -7.41
CA GLY A 492 1.10 13.03 -6.58
C GLY A 492 1.29 11.70 -7.34
N MET A 493 1.23 11.68 -8.67
CA MET A 493 1.44 10.49 -9.50
C MET A 493 2.65 10.61 -10.42
N TRP A 494 3.36 9.49 -10.59
CA TRP A 494 4.41 9.36 -11.60
C TRP A 494 3.80 9.04 -12.96
N ALA A 495 4.43 9.45 -14.05
CA ALA A 495 4.05 9.04 -15.39
C ALA A 495 5.27 8.66 -16.23
N ILE A 496 5.24 7.44 -16.77
CA ILE A 496 6.31 6.87 -17.59
C ILE A 496 5.97 7.15 -19.07
N PRO A 497 6.89 7.74 -19.86
CA PRO A 497 6.71 7.84 -21.31
C PRO A 497 7.05 6.48 -21.94
N ALA A 498 6.09 5.55 -21.93
CA ALA A 498 6.30 4.16 -22.33
C ALA A 498 6.83 4.02 -23.77
N HIS A 499 6.48 4.95 -24.66
CA HIS A 499 6.98 5.05 -26.03
C HIS A 499 8.50 5.19 -26.14
N ASN A 500 9.20 5.64 -25.10
CA ASN A 500 10.66 5.72 -25.08
C ASN A 500 11.34 4.41 -24.64
N PHE A 501 10.56 3.44 -24.16
CA PHE A 501 11.08 2.27 -23.43
C PHE A 501 10.52 0.93 -23.90
N VAL A 502 9.47 0.94 -24.72
CA VAL A 502 8.80 -0.26 -25.23
C VAL A 502 8.71 -0.14 -26.73
N ASP A 503 9.44 -1.00 -27.44
CA ASP A 503 9.61 -0.94 -28.91
C ASP A 503 8.25 -0.93 -29.64
N ASP A 504 7.29 -1.73 -29.19
CA ASP A 504 5.93 -1.79 -29.79
C ASP A 504 5.08 -0.51 -29.59
N LEU A 505 5.60 0.49 -28.87
CA LEU A 505 4.95 1.77 -28.59
C LEU A 505 5.74 2.98 -29.15
N GLU A 506 6.82 2.76 -29.91
CA GLU A 506 7.71 3.84 -30.36
C GLU A 506 7.02 4.90 -31.24
N ASP A 507 6.01 4.49 -32.00
CA ASP A 507 5.27 5.33 -32.95
C ASP A 507 4.05 6.04 -32.35
N CYS A 508 3.85 5.95 -31.03
CA CYS A 508 2.61 6.37 -30.38
C CYS A 508 2.88 6.92 -28.98
N GLU A 509 2.55 8.20 -28.76
CA GLU A 509 2.85 8.91 -27.50
C GLU A 509 2.06 8.34 -26.31
N THR A 510 2.58 7.25 -25.74
CA THR A 510 1.94 6.52 -24.64
C THR A 510 2.55 6.96 -23.31
N TRP A 511 1.69 7.38 -22.39
CA TRP A 511 2.03 7.68 -21.01
C TRP A 511 1.38 6.67 -20.07
N VAL A 512 2.13 6.13 -19.11
CA VAL A 512 1.61 5.20 -18.10
C VAL A 512 1.72 5.86 -16.72
N PRO A 513 0.62 6.47 -16.23
CA PRO A 513 0.50 6.89 -14.84
C PRO A 513 0.71 5.71 -13.89
N ASN A 514 1.38 5.96 -12.77
CA ASN A 514 1.61 4.94 -11.76
C ASN A 514 1.87 5.51 -10.37
N MET A 515 1.50 4.70 -9.37
CA MET A 515 1.84 4.89 -7.97
C MET A 515 3.12 4.11 -7.67
N SER A 516 4.00 4.66 -6.82
CA SER A 516 5.25 4.01 -6.42
C SER A 516 5.44 4.07 -4.92
N GLY A 517 5.73 2.93 -4.30
CA GLY A 517 6.10 2.82 -2.89
C GLY A 517 7.50 2.23 -2.71
N LEU A 518 8.13 2.54 -1.57
CA LEU A 518 9.42 1.96 -1.18
C LEU A 518 9.32 0.41 -1.12
N SER A 519 10.47 -0.27 -1.09
CA SER A 519 10.58 -1.74 -1.05
C SER A 519 10.20 -2.48 -2.32
N GLY A 520 9.40 -1.89 -3.22
CA GLY A 520 9.00 -2.56 -4.47
C GLY A 520 7.50 -2.57 -4.69
N VAL A 521 6.82 -1.44 -4.46
CA VAL A 521 5.36 -1.33 -4.67
C VAL A 521 5.09 -0.52 -5.94
N ARG A 522 4.31 -1.07 -6.86
CA ARG A 522 3.82 -0.34 -8.04
C ARG A 522 2.36 -0.63 -8.31
N VAL A 523 1.65 0.39 -8.76
CA VAL A 523 0.31 0.29 -9.34
C VAL A 523 0.32 1.09 -10.64
N PHE A 524 0.19 0.43 -11.79
CA PHE A 524 0.16 1.02 -13.11
C PHE A 524 -1.27 1.17 -13.58
N LEU A 525 -1.62 2.37 -14.06
CA LEU A 525 -2.93 2.70 -14.60
C LEU A 525 -2.73 2.89 -16.11
N MET A 526 -2.97 1.84 -16.90
CA MET A 526 -2.57 1.83 -18.30
C MET A 526 -3.65 2.44 -19.20
N PRO A 527 -3.30 3.17 -20.28
CA PRO A 527 -4.28 3.84 -21.15
C PRO A 527 -5.29 2.92 -21.83
N ASN A 528 -4.96 1.63 -21.99
CA ASN A 528 -5.87 0.62 -22.52
C ASN A 528 -6.89 0.10 -21.48
N GLY A 529 -6.93 0.70 -20.29
CA GLY A 529 -7.85 0.33 -19.20
C GLY A 529 -7.38 -0.84 -18.34
N LEU A 530 -6.18 -1.38 -18.57
CA LEU A 530 -5.59 -2.42 -17.73
C LEU A 530 -4.92 -1.79 -16.50
N ILE A 531 -5.21 -2.32 -15.32
CA ILE A 531 -4.51 -1.97 -14.08
C ILE A 531 -3.61 -3.14 -13.73
N PHE A 532 -2.31 -2.90 -13.56
CA PHE A 532 -1.36 -3.91 -13.09
C PHE A 532 -0.72 -3.44 -11.80
N TYR A 533 -0.58 -4.31 -10.81
CA TYR A 533 0.11 -3.95 -9.58
C TYR A 533 0.96 -5.12 -9.09
N TYR A 534 1.96 -4.77 -8.29
CA TYR A 534 2.71 -5.73 -7.49
C TYR A 534 3.20 -5.10 -6.19
N PHE A 535 3.36 -5.95 -5.20
CA PHE A 535 3.97 -5.63 -3.92
C PHE A 535 5.12 -6.61 -3.69
N ASN A 536 6.35 -6.10 -3.74
CA ASN A 536 7.53 -6.85 -3.36
C ASN A 536 8.36 -6.08 -2.32
N ASP A 537 9.27 -6.79 -1.69
CA ASP A 537 10.20 -6.24 -0.71
C ASP A 537 11.68 -6.52 -1.06
N ALA A 538 11.97 -6.60 -2.36
CA ALA A 538 13.30 -6.81 -2.92
C ALA A 538 13.94 -5.53 -3.51
N LEU A 539 13.29 -4.37 -3.35
CA LEU A 539 13.63 -3.10 -4.03
C LEU A 539 13.63 -3.22 -5.56
N LEU A 540 12.77 -4.08 -6.12
CA LEU A 540 12.66 -4.25 -7.56
C LEU A 540 11.49 -3.46 -8.14
N PHE A 541 11.78 -2.69 -9.20
CA PHE A 541 10.85 -1.79 -9.86
C PHE A 541 10.71 -2.01 -11.38
N PRO A 542 10.57 -3.25 -11.89
CA PRO A 542 10.38 -3.47 -13.32
C PRO A 542 9.06 -2.86 -13.80
N PHE A 543 9.05 -2.32 -15.02
CA PHE A 543 7.83 -1.83 -15.65
C PHE A 543 7.71 -2.25 -17.12
N GLN A 544 8.82 -2.23 -17.87
CA GLN A 544 8.80 -2.48 -19.32
C GLN A 544 8.11 -3.79 -19.71
N PRO A 545 8.39 -4.94 -19.05
CA PRO A 545 7.76 -6.20 -19.44
C PRO A 545 6.24 -6.17 -19.31
N ALA A 546 5.72 -5.68 -18.18
CA ALA A 546 4.29 -5.58 -17.94
C ALA A 546 3.58 -4.58 -18.87
N VAL A 547 4.22 -3.45 -19.19
CA VAL A 547 3.67 -2.49 -20.16
C VAL A 547 3.61 -3.10 -21.57
N SER A 548 4.68 -3.78 -22.00
CA SER A 548 4.72 -4.49 -23.28
C SER A 548 3.66 -5.61 -23.34
N ALA A 549 3.54 -6.40 -22.27
CA ALA A 549 2.56 -7.47 -22.17
C ALA A 549 1.12 -6.93 -22.22
N SER A 550 0.85 -5.85 -21.51
CA SER A 550 -0.47 -5.21 -21.54
C SER A 550 -0.83 -4.66 -22.93
N ASN A 551 0.12 -4.08 -23.66
CA ASN A 551 -0.13 -3.63 -25.05
C ASN A 551 -0.49 -4.79 -25.99
N ARG A 552 -0.01 -6.02 -25.70
CA ARG A 552 -0.42 -7.24 -26.43
C ARG A 552 -1.83 -7.72 -26.05
N VAL A 553 -2.24 -7.52 -24.79
CA VAL A 553 -3.61 -7.84 -24.34
C VAL A 553 -4.62 -6.94 -25.03
N SER A 554 -4.35 -5.63 -25.03
CA SER A 554 -5.12 -4.63 -25.77
C SER A 554 -4.21 -3.47 -26.12
N SER A 555 -4.27 -2.99 -27.36
CA SER A 555 -3.38 -1.91 -27.79
C SER A 555 -3.58 -0.66 -26.94
N MET A 556 -2.48 -0.06 -26.49
CA MET A 556 -2.48 1.25 -25.84
C MET A 556 -2.48 2.40 -26.84
N CYS A 557 -2.24 2.09 -28.11
CA CYS A 557 -2.27 3.06 -29.18
C CYS A 557 -3.66 3.06 -29.80
N THR A 558 -4.35 4.18 -29.67
CA THR A 558 -5.49 4.45 -30.52
C THR A 558 -4.97 4.56 -31.94
N SER A 559 -5.32 3.61 -32.82
CA SER A 559 -5.22 3.89 -34.25
C SER A 559 -6.08 5.11 -34.54
N ASP A 560 -5.55 6.11 -35.23
CA ASP A 560 -6.31 7.22 -35.83
C ASP A 560 -7.25 6.69 -36.93
N SER A 561 -8.21 5.85 -36.55
CA SER A 561 -9.21 5.31 -37.46
C SER A 561 -10.52 5.11 -36.71
N GLU A 562 -11.26 6.21 -36.56
CA GLU A 562 -12.58 6.38 -37.19
C GLU A 562 -13.06 7.82 -36.92
N GLU A 563 -12.59 8.77 -37.75
CA GLU A 563 -13.49 9.83 -38.19
C GLU A 563 -14.66 9.15 -38.91
N ASN A 564 -15.75 8.86 -38.17
CA ASN A 564 -17.01 8.50 -38.80
C ASN A 564 -17.73 9.79 -39.24
N PRO A 565 -18.28 9.82 -40.47
CA PRO A 565 -18.65 11.02 -41.23
C PRO A 565 -19.86 11.81 -40.70
#